data_AF-M7MYC0-F1
#
_entry.id   AF-M7MYC0-F1
#
_cell.length_a   1.000
_cell.length_b   1.000
_cell.length_c   1.000
_cell.angle_alpha   90.00
_cell.angle_beta   90.00
_cell.angle_gamma   90.00
#
_symmetry.space_group_name_H-M   'P 1'
#
loop_
_entity.id
_entity.type
_entity.pdbx_description
1 polymer ?
#
loop_
_entity_poly.entity_id
_entity_poly.type
_entity_poly.pdbx_seq_one_letter_code
_entity_poly.pdbx_strand_id
1 'polypeptide(L)' 'MYAWIFRTLPGPLFFRILLAVALIVGAVLLLMNYVFPWLSQYSPWTESTIGLMLL' A
#
# COMPACT_ATOMS: atom_id res chain seq x y z
N MET A 1 13.24 24.17 6.64
CA MET A 1 11.95 23.59 6.22
C MET A 1 12.04 22.20 5.56
N TYR A 2 13.21 21.59 5.35
CA TYR A 2 13.32 20.13 5.06
C TYR A 2 13.78 19.30 6.27
N ALA A 3 14.18 19.96 7.35
CA ALA A 3 14.76 19.33 8.54
C ALA A 3 13.72 18.66 9.46
N TRP A 4 12.42 18.78 9.21
CA TRP A 4 11.40 18.26 10.13
C TRP A 4 11.22 16.75 9.99
N ILE A 5 11.22 16.21 8.77
CA ILE A 5 11.16 14.76 8.51
C ILE A 5 12.43 14.05 9.01
N PHE A 6 13.58 14.70 8.90
CA PHE A 6 14.85 14.24 9.46
C PHE A 6 14.99 14.60 10.96
N ARG A 7 13.90 14.78 11.71
CA ARG A 7 13.96 14.91 13.17
C ARG A 7 13.06 13.92 13.89
N THR A 8 12.00 13.43 13.25
CA THR A 8 11.03 12.51 13.84
C THR A 8 11.47 11.05 13.87
N LEU A 9 12.33 10.63 12.93
CA LEU A 9 12.81 9.25 12.91
C LEU A 9 14.07 9.12 13.79
N PRO A 10 14.09 8.26 14.83
CA PRO A 10 15.30 8.08 15.65
C PRO A 10 16.40 7.34 14.84
N GLY A 11 17.66 7.72 15.08
CA GLY A 11 18.83 7.01 14.54
C GLY A 11 19.57 7.71 13.38
N PRO A 12 20.77 7.20 13.03
CA PRO A 12 21.60 7.74 11.95
C PRO A 12 20.89 7.64 10.59
N LEU A 13 21.33 8.44 9.61
CA LEU A 13 20.67 8.59 8.29
C LEU A 13 20.29 7.24 7.65
N PHE A 14 21.17 6.23 7.75
CA PHE A 14 20.94 4.90 7.22
C PHE A 14 19.72 4.18 7.83
N PHE A 15 19.57 4.24 9.16
CA PHE A 15 18.42 3.63 9.85
C PHE A 15 17.10 4.28 9.44
N ARG A 16 17.11 5.59 9.18
CA ARG A 16 15.92 6.32 8.74
C ARG A 16 15.48 5.93 7.34
N ILE A 17 16.44 5.75 6.44
CA ILE A 17 16.17 5.28 5.08
C ILE A 17 15.56 3.87 5.15
N LEU A 18 16.17 2.99 5.95
CA LEU A 18 15.69 1.62 6.11
C LEU A 18 14.26 1.57 6.70
N LEU A 19 13.98 2.37 7.72
CA LEU A 19 12.63 2.49 8.30
C LEU A 19 11.61 3.04 7.30
N ALA A 20 11.98 4.07 6.54
CA ALA A 20 11.09 4.65 5.51
C ALA A 20 10.77 3.63 4.42
N VAL A 21 11.78 2.89 3.93
CA VAL A 21 11.59 1.81 2.96
C VAL A 21 10.70 0.71 3.54
N ALA A 22 10.94 0.29 4.79
CA ALA A 22 10.12 -0.71 5.47
C ALA A 22 8.65 -0.28 5.59
N LEU A 23 8.39 1.00 5.91
CA LEU A 23 7.04 1.55 5.94
C LEU A 23 6.37 1.54 4.56
N ILE A 24 7.09 1.92 3.51
CA ILE A 24 6.56 1.89 2.14
C ILE A 24 6.22 0.46 1.73
N VAL A 25 7.15 -0.48 1.94
CA VAL A 25 6.93 -1.89 1.63
C VAL A 25 5.75 -2.44 2.44
N GLY A 26 5.69 -2.14 3.74
CA GLY A 26 4.57 -2.52 4.60
C GLY A 26 3.23 -1.98 4.11
N ALA A 27 3.18 -0.71 3.71
CA ALA A 27 1.98 -0.10 3.16
C ALA A 27 1.55 -0.75 1.85
N VAL A 28 2.49 -1.00 0.93
CA VAL A 28 2.20 -1.70 -0.35
C VAL A 28 1.67 -3.11 -0.09
N LEU A 29 2.32 -3.88 0.79
CA LEU A 29 1.88 -5.23 1.13
C LEU A 29 0.50 -5.23 1.79
N LEU A 30 0.24 -4.31 2.71
CA LEU A 30 -1.05 -4.17 3.38
C LEU A 30 -2.15 -3.82 2.36
N LEU A 31 -1.88 -2.86 1.48
CA LEU A 31 -2.81 -2.47 0.43
C LEU A 31 -3.12 -3.66 -0.50
N MET A 32 -2.08 -4.32 -1.03
CA MET A 32 -2.25 -5.40 -2.00
C MET A 32 -2.89 -6.65 -1.41
N ASN A 33 -2.51 -7.06 -0.19
CA ASN A 33 -2.97 -8.32 0.39
C ASN A 33 -4.30 -8.20 1.16
N TYR A 34 -4.64 -7.01 1.66
CA TYR A 34 -5.84 -6.83 2.50
C TYR A 34 -6.82 -5.81 1.93
N VAL A 35 -6.37 -4.59 1.64
CA VAL A 35 -7.28 -3.49 1.26
C VAL A 35 -7.90 -3.73 -0.12
N PHE A 36 -7.10 -4.09 -1.11
CA PHE A 36 -7.58 -4.34 -2.47
C PHE A 36 -8.55 -5.52 -2.55
N PRO A 37 -8.26 -6.69 -1.94
CA PRO A 37 -9.20 -7.81 -1.91
C PRO A 37 -10.50 -7.52 -1.18
N TRP A 38 -10.47 -6.66 -0.15
CA TRP A 38 -11.68 -6.22 0.53
C TRP A 38 -12.48 -5.24 -0.34
N LEU A 39 -11.81 -4.27 -0.96
CA LEU A 39 -12.46 -3.22 -1.74
C LEU A 39 -13.00 -3.73 -3.09
N SER A 40 -12.38 -4.77 -3.66
CA SER A 40 -12.85 -5.41 -4.89
C SER A 40 -14.25 -6.00 -4.78
N GLN A 41 -14.69 -6.38 -3.57
CA GLN A 41 -16.05 -6.88 -3.32
C GLN A 41 -17.13 -5.83 -3.60
N TYR A 42 -16.78 -4.55 -3.51
CA TYR A 42 -17.70 -3.43 -3.71
C TYR A 42 -17.47 -2.73 -5.04
N SER A 43 -16.48 -3.18 -5.82
CA SER A 43 -16.13 -2.54 -7.08
C SER A 43 -17.12 -2.99 -8.17
N PRO A 44 -17.80 -2.05 -8.85
CA PRO A 44 -18.71 -2.37 -9.96
C PRO A 44 -17.96 -2.78 -11.24
N TRP A 45 -16.62 -2.68 -11.25
CA TRP A 45 -15.77 -2.93 -12.42
C TRP A 45 -15.08 -4.31 -12.40
N THR A 46 -15.36 -5.12 -11.38
CA THR A 46 -14.69 -6.41 -11.15
C THR A 46 -15.43 -7.60 -11.76
N GLU A 47 -16.61 -7.35 -12.34
CA GLU A 47 -17.39 -8.34 -13.09
C GLU A 47 -16.61 -8.80 -14.34
N SER A 48 -16.44 -10.11 -14.48
CA SER A 48 -15.77 -10.68 -15.66
C SER A 48 -16.77 -10.77 -16.82
N THR A 49 -16.47 -10.14 -17.95
CA THR A 49 -17.32 -10.16 -19.16
C THR A 49 -17.66 -11.59 -19.65
N ILE A 50 -16.81 -12.57 -19.34
CA ILE A 50 -17.00 -13.99 -19.68
C ILE A 50 -18.17 -14.61 -18.89
N GLY A 51 -18.41 -14.19 -17.63
CA GLY A 51 -19.52 -14.70 -16.82
C GLY A 51 -20.89 -14.15 -17.24
N LEU A 52 -20.91 -12.95 -17.83
CA LEU A 52 -22.12 -12.26 -18.29
C LEU A 52 -22.64 -12.76 -19.64
N MET A 53 -21.81 -13.45 -20.43
CA MET A 53 -22.17 -13.96 -21.76
C MET A 53 -22.60 -15.44 -21.76
N LEU A 54 -22.45 -16.12 -20.62
CA LEU A 54 -22.84 -17.53 -20.42
C LEU A 54 -24.13 -17.68 -19.57
N LEU A 55 -24.81 -16.57 -19.27
CA LEU A 55 -26.16 -16.49 -18.70
C LEU A 55 -27.13 -15.96 -19.77
#